data_AF-A0A9W8TE52-F1
#
_entry.id   AF-A0A9W8TE52-F1
#
_cell.length_a   1.000
_cell.length_b   1.000
_cell.length_c   1.000
_cell.angle_alpha   90.00
_cell.angle_beta   90.00
_cell.angle_gamma   90.00
#
_symmetry.space_group_name_H-M   'P 1'
#
loop_
_entity.id
_entity.type
_entity.pdbx_description
1 polymer ?
#
loop_
_entity_poly.entity_id
_entity_poly.type
_entity_poly.pdbx_seq_one_letter_code
_entity_poly.pdbx_strand_id
1 'polypeptide(L)'
;MFAATLRTSMPRTAALAAAQRTTAVAHHLMSTAAASPASEQEEATVLFESNGSLRTYILNRPKKLNALDEPMLSILRPKIEEWSASDLCGTIVGRGNGRAFCSGGDVASVVQNASDPTTIPHAIDYFKRDEHGLATHYIPSRRIPLLLDRLAELDKPHASVIDRTLEDLSAEREPTEAAPPFVGAKRAALDRAFRHNTVERIVTDLEAYGAQGEDAEVKQWASDTLALLHLRSPTSLKVSLEAIRRGKRQTLFEALEMELKIATAFCRGASPDFLTGVKAVLVSKSKEKPEWSPGSLKDVTPEIVSRFFDPQSPYLADAPKLDFPEEQRSAKLGNPLKYALPTEEEIASVVIGSHGAAGGNLGLRFEEVLARFAELRGGKLGVKEKVTEVVNRRCELTDNADGNFVWLKWKHLPK
;
A
#
# COMPACT_ATOMS: atom_id res chain seq x y z
N MET A 1 67.91 48.21 -13.54
CA MET A 1 68.12 48.64 -14.95
C MET A 1 67.68 47.52 -15.86
N PHE A 2 66.69 47.78 -16.72
CA PHE A 2 66.31 47.08 -17.97
C PHE A 2 66.13 45.55 -17.93
N ALA A 3 64.92 44.98 -17.96
CA ALA A 3 63.96 44.89 -19.08
C ALA A 3 64.47 44.10 -20.31
N ALA A 4 64.00 42.85 -20.48
CA ALA A 4 63.52 42.25 -21.75
C ALA A 4 63.17 40.76 -21.53
N THR A 5 61.89 40.37 -21.45
CA THR A 5 61.06 39.83 -22.55
C THR A 5 61.46 38.43 -23.05
N LEU A 6 60.81 37.39 -22.55
CA LEU A 6 60.54 36.16 -23.32
C LEU A 6 59.08 35.76 -23.11
N ARG A 7 58.26 36.09 -24.11
CA ARG A 7 56.91 35.56 -24.33
C ARG A 7 57.05 34.07 -24.68
N THR A 8 56.57 33.18 -23.83
CA THR A 8 56.22 31.82 -24.25
C THR A 8 54.71 31.75 -24.47
N SER A 9 54.34 31.61 -25.74
CA SER A 9 52.97 31.47 -26.21
C SER A 9 52.33 30.18 -25.68
N MET A 10 51.18 30.30 -25.01
CA MET A 10 50.27 29.15 -24.89
C MET A 10 49.74 28.75 -26.27
N PRO A 11 49.59 27.45 -26.57
CA PRO A 11 49.02 27.00 -27.83
C PRO A 11 47.56 27.47 -27.94
N ARG A 12 47.22 28.08 -29.08
CA ARG A 12 45.89 28.65 -29.40
C ARG A 12 44.71 27.66 -29.25
N THR A 13 44.97 26.37 -29.12
CA THR A 13 43.98 25.31 -28.88
C THR A 13 43.54 25.18 -27.42
N ALA A 14 44.38 25.55 -26.44
CA ALA A 14 44.02 25.47 -25.02
C ALA A 14 43.14 26.64 -24.55
N ALA A 15 43.32 27.84 -25.12
CA ALA A 15 42.51 29.02 -24.82
C ALA A 15 41.09 28.92 -25.40
N LEU A 16 40.92 28.29 -26.58
CA LEU A 16 39.61 28.05 -27.19
C LEU A 16 38.77 27.04 -26.39
N ALA A 17 39.37 25.97 -25.87
CA ALA A 17 38.67 24.95 -25.09
C ALA A 17 38.27 25.45 -23.68
N ALA A 18 38.98 26.43 -23.11
CA ALA A 18 38.60 27.07 -21.85
C ALA A 18 37.46 28.09 -22.05
N ALA A 19 37.52 28.88 -23.14
CA ALA A 19 36.48 29.84 -23.52
C ALA A 19 35.16 29.14 -23.91
N GLN A 20 35.22 28.02 -24.63
CA GLN A 20 34.04 27.23 -25.02
C GLN A 20 33.32 26.61 -23.82
N ARG A 21 34.06 26.21 -22.77
CA ARG A 21 33.49 25.69 -21.51
C ARG A 21 32.87 26.77 -20.63
N THR A 22 33.34 28.01 -20.69
CA THR A 22 32.69 29.14 -20.00
C THR A 22 31.43 29.62 -20.73
N THR A 23 31.40 29.60 -22.07
CA THR A 23 30.17 29.88 -22.83
C THR A 23 29.10 28.80 -22.66
N ALA A 24 29.46 27.52 -22.54
CA ALA A 24 28.47 26.45 -22.29
C ALA A 24 27.82 26.56 -20.91
N VAL A 25 28.59 26.96 -19.88
CA VAL A 25 28.08 27.21 -18.53
C VAL A 25 27.25 28.51 -18.49
N ALA A 26 27.64 29.55 -19.24
CA ALA A 26 26.83 30.77 -19.39
C ALA A 26 25.51 30.50 -20.17
N HIS A 27 25.53 29.62 -21.18
CA HIS A 27 24.33 29.26 -21.94
C HIS A 27 23.38 28.33 -21.14
N HIS A 28 23.90 27.60 -20.15
CA HIS A 28 23.09 26.81 -19.23
C HIS A 28 22.54 27.66 -18.05
N LEU A 29 23.25 28.71 -17.65
CA LEU A 29 22.83 29.66 -16.59
C LEU A 29 21.99 30.85 -17.10
N MET A 30 21.90 31.09 -18.41
CA MET A 30 21.10 32.19 -19.00
C MET A 30 19.81 31.75 -19.71
N SER A 31 19.38 30.49 -19.55
CA SER A 31 18.02 30.07 -19.95
C SER A 31 16.94 30.42 -18.91
N THR A 32 17.29 31.22 -17.90
CA THR A 32 16.36 31.79 -16.92
C THR A 32 16.47 33.32 -16.94
N ALA A 33 15.95 33.96 -17.99
CA ALA A 33 15.41 35.33 -17.96
C ALA A 33 15.05 35.80 -19.38
N ALA A 34 13.86 35.42 -19.85
CA ALA A 34 13.12 36.21 -20.82
C ALA A 34 11.64 36.15 -20.41
N ALA A 35 11.18 37.22 -19.76
CA ALA A 35 9.78 37.39 -19.39
C ALA A 35 8.95 37.61 -20.66
N SER A 36 8.34 36.53 -21.16
CA SER A 36 7.15 36.61 -22.00
C SER A 36 5.94 36.97 -21.12
N PRO A 37 4.95 37.72 -21.64
CA PRO A 37 3.74 37.98 -20.88
C PRO A 37 3.06 36.65 -20.54
N ALA A 38 2.61 36.53 -19.29
CA ALA A 38 2.09 35.31 -18.67
C ALA A 38 0.94 34.70 -19.48
N SER A 39 1.26 33.76 -20.36
CA SER A 39 0.40 32.61 -20.60
C SER A 39 0.42 31.77 -19.33
N GLU A 40 -0.73 31.37 -18.81
CA GLU A 40 -0.84 30.36 -17.75
C GLU A 40 -0.01 29.14 -18.16
N GLN A 41 1.22 29.02 -17.64
CA GLN A 41 1.99 27.79 -17.75
C GLN A 41 1.25 26.78 -16.88
N GLU A 42 0.56 25.84 -17.53
CA GLU A 42 -0.10 24.74 -16.85
C GLU A 42 0.98 23.98 -16.05
N GLU A 43 0.89 24.06 -14.72
CA GLU A 43 1.87 23.42 -13.84
C GLU A 43 1.95 21.92 -14.15
N ALA A 44 3.18 21.39 -14.24
CA ALA A 44 3.39 19.97 -14.54
C ALA A 44 2.68 19.06 -13.52
N THR A 45 1.95 18.06 -14.02
CA THR A 45 1.12 17.16 -13.18
C THR A 45 1.95 16.14 -12.38
N VAL A 46 3.19 15.88 -12.81
CA VAL A 46 4.20 15.09 -12.09
C VAL A 46 5.53 15.83 -12.20
N LEU A 47 6.24 15.95 -11.09
CA LEU A 47 7.60 16.48 -11.05
C LEU A 47 8.60 15.32 -10.89
N PHE A 48 9.80 15.48 -11.44
CA PHE A 48 10.86 14.50 -11.35
C PHE A 48 12.13 15.15 -10.80
N GLU A 49 12.73 14.54 -9.79
CA GLU A 49 13.98 14.99 -9.18
C GLU A 49 15.03 13.88 -9.24
N SER A 50 16.30 14.28 -9.32
CA SER A 50 17.44 13.38 -9.27
C SER A 50 18.47 13.93 -8.29
N ASN A 51 18.81 13.14 -7.28
CA ASN A 51 19.80 13.50 -6.27
C ASN A 51 20.70 12.30 -6.00
N GLY A 52 21.97 12.36 -6.41
CA GLY A 52 22.86 11.20 -6.36
C GLY A 52 22.27 10.00 -7.11
N SER A 53 22.16 8.87 -6.43
CA SER A 53 21.53 7.64 -6.96
C SER A 53 20.00 7.62 -6.81
N LEU A 54 19.43 8.56 -6.06
CA LEU A 54 18.00 8.64 -5.78
C LEU A 54 17.25 9.29 -6.96
N ARG A 55 16.13 8.70 -7.33
CA ARG A 55 15.18 9.24 -8.30
C ARG A 55 13.84 9.43 -7.62
N THR A 56 13.29 10.64 -7.69
CA THR A 56 12.02 10.96 -7.02
C THR A 56 10.99 11.38 -8.06
N TYR A 57 9.82 10.75 -8.05
CA TYR A 57 8.64 11.29 -8.72
C TYR A 57 7.69 11.91 -7.69
N ILE A 58 7.14 13.08 -8.02
CA ILE A 58 6.24 13.83 -7.15
C ILE A 58 4.93 14.04 -7.88
N LEU A 59 3.85 13.43 -7.41
CA LEU A 59 2.51 13.68 -7.92
C LEU A 59 2.11 15.12 -7.56
N ASN A 60 1.82 15.96 -8.55
CA ASN A 60 1.69 17.40 -8.38
C ASN A 60 0.31 17.91 -8.82
N ARG A 61 -0.74 17.35 -8.21
CA ARG A 61 -2.12 17.81 -8.34
C ARG A 61 -2.77 17.98 -6.96
N PRO A 62 -2.20 18.82 -6.08
CA PRO A 62 -2.65 18.93 -4.69
C PRO A 62 -4.13 19.33 -4.57
N LYS A 63 -4.63 20.16 -5.51
CA LYS A 63 -6.05 20.56 -5.59
C LYS A 63 -7.01 19.38 -5.81
N LYS A 64 -6.54 18.31 -6.46
CA LYS A 64 -7.28 17.06 -6.69
C LYS A 64 -6.71 15.89 -5.88
N LEU A 65 -6.03 16.19 -4.76
CA LEU A 65 -5.45 15.19 -3.86
C LEU A 65 -4.53 14.18 -4.56
N ASN A 66 -3.84 14.63 -5.61
CA ASN A 66 -2.94 13.81 -6.41
C ASN A 66 -3.62 12.56 -7.02
N ALA A 67 -4.93 12.64 -7.31
CA ALA A 67 -5.65 11.63 -8.07
C ALA A 67 -4.96 11.40 -9.43
N LEU A 68 -4.69 10.13 -9.75
CA LEU A 68 -4.06 9.72 -11.00
C LEU A 68 -5.01 9.93 -12.18
N ASP A 69 -4.45 10.34 -13.32
CA ASP A 69 -5.13 10.36 -14.60
C ASP A 69 -4.20 9.90 -15.73
N GLU A 70 -4.78 9.73 -16.92
CA GLU A 70 -4.06 9.22 -18.09
C GLU A 70 -2.80 10.04 -18.46
N PRO A 71 -2.83 11.39 -18.48
CA PRO A 71 -1.62 12.18 -18.68
C PRO A 71 -0.51 11.92 -17.66
N MET A 72 -0.84 11.73 -16.38
CA MET A 72 0.16 11.37 -15.37
C MET A 72 0.75 9.98 -15.61
N LEU A 73 -0.08 9.00 -15.98
CA LEU A 73 0.38 7.63 -16.24
C LEU A 73 1.27 7.55 -17.49
N SER A 74 0.95 8.31 -18.53
CA SER A 74 1.71 8.33 -19.78
C SER A 74 3.12 8.93 -19.64
N ILE A 75 3.34 9.80 -18.64
CA ILE A 75 4.67 10.34 -18.32
C ILE A 75 5.40 9.53 -17.24
N LEU A 76 4.68 8.97 -16.27
CA LEU A 76 5.28 8.25 -15.14
C LEU A 76 5.86 6.90 -15.57
N ARG A 77 5.11 6.13 -16.37
CA ARG A 77 5.54 4.81 -16.83
C ARG A 77 6.89 4.84 -17.59
N PRO A 78 7.04 5.59 -18.70
CA PRO A 78 8.30 5.60 -19.43
C PRO A 78 9.46 6.15 -18.58
N LYS A 79 9.18 7.05 -17.63
CA LYS A 79 10.22 7.58 -16.75
C LYS A 79 10.73 6.56 -15.73
N ILE A 80 9.85 5.73 -15.18
CA ILE A 80 10.24 4.63 -14.30
C ILE A 80 11.01 3.56 -15.09
N GLU A 81 10.59 3.27 -16.32
CA GLU A 81 11.31 2.33 -17.21
C GLU A 81 12.71 2.86 -17.55
N GLU A 82 12.84 4.15 -17.88
CA GLU A 82 14.14 4.84 -18.08
C GLU A 82 15.04 4.72 -16.85
N TRP A 83 14.52 4.98 -15.65
CA TRP A 83 15.29 4.87 -14.42
C TRP A 83 15.68 3.43 -14.10
N SER A 84 14.80 2.47 -14.34
CA SER A 84 15.07 1.05 -14.09
C SER A 84 16.17 0.50 -15.00
N ALA A 85 16.31 1.05 -16.21
CA ALA A 85 17.40 0.73 -17.13
C ALA A 85 18.70 1.51 -16.85
N SER A 86 18.68 2.51 -15.97
CA SER A 86 19.81 3.40 -15.72
C SER A 86 20.75 2.86 -14.66
N ASP A 87 22.03 2.74 -15.00
CA ASP A 87 23.10 2.46 -14.05
C ASP A 87 23.31 3.55 -12.98
N LEU A 88 22.72 4.73 -13.15
CA LEU A 88 22.82 5.80 -12.17
C LEU A 88 21.66 5.79 -11.16
N CYS A 89 20.65 4.94 -11.35
CA CYS A 89 19.51 4.83 -10.46
C CYS A 89 19.75 3.72 -9.44
N GLY A 90 19.90 4.09 -8.17
CA GLY A 90 19.99 3.15 -7.05
C GLY A 90 18.64 2.93 -6.35
N THR A 91 17.81 3.96 -6.24
CA THR A 91 16.52 3.89 -5.53
C THR A 91 15.51 4.84 -6.16
N ILE A 92 14.25 4.41 -6.28
CA ILE A 92 13.14 5.22 -6.76
C ILE A 92 12.21 5.50 -5.57
N VAL A 93 11.85 6.78 -5.36
CA VAL A 93 10.90 7.22 -4.33
C VAL A 93 9.72 7.93 -4.97
N GLY A 94 8.51 7.57 -4.56
CA GLY A 94 7.29 8.27 -4.88
C GLY A 94 6.84 9.20 -3.77
N ARG A 95 6.42 10.41 -4.12
CA ARG A 95 5.84 11.38 -3.18
C ARG A 95 4.60 12.05 -3.78
N GLY A 96 3.76 12.64 -2.92
CA GLY A 96 2.70 13.55 -3.33
C GLY A 96 2.99 14.95 -2.83
N ASN A 97 2.73 15.96 -3.66
CA ASN A 97 2.77 17.35 -3.24
C ASN A 97 1.52 17.70 -2.40
N GLY A 98 1.69 18.49 -1.35
CA GLY A 98 0.62 18.92 -0.46
C GLY A 98 0.17 17.83 0.52
N ARG A 99 -1.14 17.78 0.79
CA ARG A 99 -1.69 17.03 1.94
C ARG A 99 -1.95 15.53 1.71
N ALA A 100 -1.77 15.02 0.50
CA ALA A 100 -2.06 13.62 0.17
C ALA A 100 -0.96 13.04 -0.70
N PHE A 101 -0.62 11.76 -0.51
CA PHE A 101 0.26 11.04 -1.43
C PHE A 101 -0.43 10.86 -2.78
N CYS A 102 -1.51 10.09 -2.79
CA CYS A 102 -2.40 9.84 -3.92
C CYS A 102 -3.74 9.38 -3.35
N SER A 103 -4.85 10.03 -3.72
CA SER A 103 -6.20 9.58 -3.32
C SER A 103 -6.74 8.41 -4.15
N GLY A 104 -5.95 7.86 -5.07
CA GLY A 104 -6.38 6.88 -6.06
C GLY A 104 -7.36 7.45 -7.09
N GLY A 105 -8.02 6.55 -7.83
CA GLY A 105 -9.25 6.85 -8.56
C GLY A 105 -10.41 6.99 -7.57
N ASP A 106 -10.62 8.22 -7.11
CA ASP A 106 -11.75 8.69 -6.29
C ASP A 106 -12.15 7.85 -5.06
N VAL A 107 -11.37 7.98 -3.97
CA VAL A 107 -11.73 7.45 -2.64
C VAL A 107 -12.37 8.54 -1.78
N ALA A 108 -13.61 8.92 -2.12
CA ALA A 108 -14.36 10.02 -1.53
C ALA A 108 -14.39 10.06 0.02
N SER A 109 -14.35 8.91 0.72
CA SER A 109 -14.41 8.86 2.19
C SER A 109 -13.10 9.24 2.87
N VAL A 110 -11.95 8.84 2.32
CA VAL A 110 -10.62 9.27 2.82
C VAL A 110 -10.42 10.75 2.48
N VAL A 111 -10.89 11.18 1.30
CA VAL A 111 -10.92 12.58 0.88
C VAL A 111 -11.74 13.45 1.84
N GLN A 112 -12.92 12.98 2.26
CA GLN A 112 -13.80 13.70 3.17
C GLN A 112 -13.16 13.84 4.56
N ASN A 113 -12.60 12.77 5.11
CA ASN A 113 -11.92 12.81 6.41
C ASN A 113 -10.62 13.65 6.37
N ALA A 114 -9.93 13.72 5.23
CA ALA A 114 -8.76 14.58 5.07
C ALA A 114 -9.13 16.07 4.81
N SER A 115 -10.42 16.37 4.62
CA SER A 115 -10.90 17.72 4.27
C SER A 115 -11.38 18.57 5.44
N ASP A 116 -11.66 17.95 6.59
CA ASP A 116 -12.12 18.63 7.81
C ASP A 116 -11.07 18.46 8.93
N PRO A 117 -10.52 19.56 9.50
CA PRO A 117 -9.53 19.54 10.57
C PRO A 117 -9.86 18.62 11.75
N THR A 118 -11.14 18.43 12.06
CA THR A 118 -11.60 17.58 13.16
C THR A 118 -11.54 16.08 12.84
N THR A 119 -11.51 15.72 11.55
CA THR A 119 -11.49 14.32 11.07
C THR A 119 -10.14 13.94 10.44
N ILE A 120 -9.22 14.89 10.29
CA ILE A 120 -7.83 14.66 9.90
C ILE A 120 -7.16 13.56 10.74
N PRO A 121 -7.33 13.48 12.08
CA PRO A 121 -6.80 12.38 12.87
C PRO A 121 -7.28 11.00 12.37
N HIS A 122 -8.54 10.85 11.98
CA HIS A 122 -9.07 9.59 11.45
C HIS A 122 -8.49 9.22 10.08
N ALA A 123 -8.19 10.22 9.24
CA ALA A 123 -7.51 10.01 7.95
C ALA A 123 -6.04 9.62 8.16
N ILE A 124 -5.37 10.21 9.14
CA ILE A 124 -4.00 9.86 9.53
C ILE A 124 -3.98 8.45 10.13
N ASP A 125 -4.93 8.09 11.00
CA ASP A 125 -5.08 6.74 11.57
C ASP A 125 -5.36 5.66 10.50
N TYR A 126 -5.95 6.03 9.36
CA TYR A 126 -6.10 5.13 8.21
C TYR A 126 -4.73 4.72 7.63
N PHE A 127 -3.75 5.63 7.61
CA PHE A 127 -2.42 5.38 7.06
C PHE A 127 -1.41 4.89 8.10
N LYS A 128 -1.63 5.12 9.40
CA LYS A 128 -0.80 4.61 10.52
C LYS A 128 -0.95 3.11 10.81
N ARG A 129 -1.33 2.30 9.81
CA ARG A 129 -1.75 0.89 9.95
C ARG A 129 -0.64 -0.13 9.72
N ASP A 130 0.59 0.22 10.07
CA ASP A 130 1.78 -0.64 10.01
C ASP A 130 1.53 -2.01 10.66
N GLU A 131 0.76 -2.04 11.76
CA GLU A 131 0.39 -3.25 12.49
C GLU A 131 -0.55 -4.22 11.75
N HIS A 132 -1.15 -3.76 10.64
CA HIS A 132 -2.00 -4.55 9.76
C HIS A 132 -1.28 -4.98 8.47
N GLY A 133 0.02 -4.68 8.33
CA GLY A 133 0.86 -5.15 7.22
C GLY A 133 0.64 -4.41 5.90
N LEU A 134 -0.02 -3.25 5.93
CA LEU A 134 -0.17 -2.38 4.76
C LEU A 134 1.07 -1.51 4.52
N ALA A 135 1.71 -1.06 5.61
CA ALA A 135 2.99 -0.37 5.59
C ALA A 135 4.06 -1.27 6.20
N THR A 136 5.29 -1.15 5.68
CA THR A 136 6.45 -1.88 6.21
C THR A 136 7.15 -1.09 7.32
N HIS A 137 7.08 0.24 7.30
CA HIS A 137 7.81 1.13 8.21
C HIS A 137 7.00 2.37 8.55
N TYR A 138 7.13 2.82 9.80
CA TYR A 138 6.53 4.04 10.32
C TYR A 138 7.62 5.08 10.58
N ILE A 139 7.64 6.14 9.77
CA ILE A 139 8.61 7.23 9.89
C ILE A 139 7.85 8.54 10.08
N PRO A 140 8.10 9.28 11.18
CA PRO A 140 7.49 10.59 11.39
C PRO A 140 7.79 11.54 10.23
N SER A 141 6.79 12.31 9.80
CA SER A 141 6.90 13.23 8.65
C SER A 141 8.10 14.19 8.75
N ARG A 142 8.42 14.66 9.97
CA ARG A 142 9.59 15.51 10.27
C ARG A 142 10.95 14.88 9.93
N ARG A 143 11.03 13.55 9.86
CA ARG A 143 12.26 12.80 9.52
C ARG A 143 12.35 12.44 8.05
N ILE A 144 11.28 12.63 7.27
CA ILE A 144 11.26 12.30 5.83
C ILE A 144 12.32 13.09 5.04
N PRO A 145 12.57 14.40 5.26
CA PRO A 145 13.65 15.10 4.56
C PRO A 145 15.01 14.43 4.79
N LEU A 146 15.34 14.12 6.05
CA LEU A 146 16.58 13.42 6.40
C LEU A 146 16.66 12.02 5.78
N LEU A 147 15.54 11.28 5.71
CA LEU A 147 15.50 9.99 5.03
C LEU A 147 15.89 10.13 3.56
N LEU A 148 15.37 11.12 2.86
CA LEU A 148 15.68 11.33 1.43
C LEU A 148 17.15 11.68 1.23
N ASP A 149 17.73 12.50 2.11
CA ASP A 149 19.16 12.81 2.08
C ASP A 149 20.00 11.54 2.28
N ARG A 150 19.66 10.71 3.27
CA ARG A 150 20.33 9.43 3.53
C ARG A 150 20.23 8.46 2.35
N LEU A 151 19.05 8.34 1.74
CA LEU A 151 18.85 7.46 0.58
C LEU A 151 19.62 7.96 -0.65
N ALA A 152 19.77 9.27 -0.82
CA ALA A 152 20.53 9.86 -1.92
C ALA A 152 22.05 9.59 -1.84
N GLU A 153 22.57 9.40 -0.63
CA GLU A 153 23.99 9.04 -0.38
C GLU A 153 24.31 7.57 -0.68
N LEU A 154 23.31 6.70 -0.79
CA LEU A 154 23.52 5.27 -1.00
C LEU A 154 23.79 4.95 -2.47
N ASP A 155 24.97 4.45 -2.81
CA ASP A 155 25.25 3.99 -4.17
C ASP A 155 24.73 2.55 -4.38
N LYS A 156 23.78 2.38 -5.31
CA LYS A 156 23.12 1.09 -5.65
C LYS A 156 22.86 0.17 -4.44
N PRO A 157 22.12 0.63 -3.41
CA PRO A 157 21.98 -0.13 -2.18
C PRO A 157 21.21 -1.43 -2.39
N HIS A 158 21.66 -2.50 -1.74
CA HIS A 158 20.84 -3.69 -1.56
C HIS A 158 19.63 -3.36 -0.66
N ALA A 159 18.51 -4.06 -0.86
CA ALA A 159 17.27 -3.79 -0.13
C ALA A 159 17.41 -3.84 1.41
N SER A 160 18.35 -4.64 1.94
CA SER A 160 18.63 -4.69 3.39
C SER A 160 19.34 -3.44 3.94
N VAL A 161 20.02 -2.67 3.09
CA VAL A 161 20.63 -1.38 3.45
C VAL A 161 19.54 -0.31 3.49
N ILE A 162 18.62 -0.34 2.51
CA ILE A 162 17.43 0.53 2.50
C ILE A 162 16.59 0.29 3.74
N ASP A 163 16.29 -0.98 4.05
CA ASP A 163 15.55 -1.41 5.24
C ASP A 163 16.17 -0.83 6.52
N ARG A 164 17.46 -1.04 6.76
CA ARG A 164 18.16 -0.48 7.92
C ARG A 164 18.09 1.05 7.99
N THR A 165 18.23 1.72 6.84
CA THR A 165 18.14 3.19 6.77
C THR A 165 16.74 3.69 7.14
N LEU A 166 15.69 2.95 6.77
CA LEU A 166 14.32 3.22 7.18
C LEU A 166 14.15 2.99 8.68
N GLU A 167 14.69 1.89 9.21
CA GLU A 167 14.60 1.55 10.63
C GLU A 167 15.32 2.53 11.55
N ASP A 168 16.49 3.05 11.15
CA ASP A 168 17.23 4.07 11.90
C ASP A 168 16.42 5.36 12.08
N LEU A 169 15.44 5.61 11.20
CA LEU A 169 14.57 6.77 11.23
C LEU A 169 13.14 6.46 11.69
N SER A 170 12.81 5.18 11.88
CA SER A 170 11.57 4.73 12.50
C SER A 170 11.42 5.33 13.91
N ALA A 171 10.19 5.50 14.36
CA ALA A 171 9.90 5.98 15.71
C ALA A 171 8.93 5.04 16.41
N GLU A 172 9.06 4.98 17.74
CA GLU A 172 8.05 4.35 18.57
C GLU A 172 6.73 5.11 18.45
N ARG A 173 5.64 4.37 18.60
CA ARG A 173 4.32 4.93 18.67
C ARG A 173 4.21 5.79 19.94
N GLU A 174 3.85 7.05 19.77
CA GLU A 174 3.65 7.95 20.91
C GLU A 174 2.44 7.45 21.75
N PRO A 175 2.48 7.54 23.09
CA PRO A 175 1.39 7.08 23.96
C PRO A 175 0.03 7.73 23.67
N THR A 176 0.03 8.92 23.07
CA THR A 176 -1.17 9.67 22.68
C THR A 176 -1.82 9.19 21.39
N GLU A 177 -1.16 8.33 20.62
CA GLU A 177 -1.73 7.80 19.38
C GLU A 177 -2.84 6.78 19.66
N ALA A 178 -3.82 6.67 18.78
CA ALA A 178 -4.94 5.73 18.95
C ALA A 178 -4.47 4.27 18.90
N ALA A 179 -5.05 3.43 19.77
CA ALA A 179 -4.74 2.00 19.78
C ALA A 179 -5.07 1.34 18.42
N PRO A 180 -4.38 0.25 18.08
CA PRO A 180 -4.61 -0.42 16.80
C PRO A 180 -6.07 -0.93 16.78
N PRO A 181 -6.85 -0.63 15.73
CA PRO A 181 -8.30 -0.80 15.78
C PRO A 181 -8.73 -2.26 15.84
N PHE A 182 -8.00 -3.16 15.17
CA PHE A 182 -8.34 -4.58 15.04
C PHE A 182 -7.40 -5.48 15.84
N VAL A 183 -7.60 -5.49 17.16
CA VAL A 183 -6.93 -6.38 18.12
C VAL A 183 -7.96 -7.12 18.97
N GLY A 184 -7.52 -8.18 19.65
CA GLY A 184 -8.31 -8.84 20.70
C GLY A 184 -9.68 -9.36 20.21
N ALA A 185 -10.74 -9.08 20.98
CA ALA A 185 -12.10 -9.54 20.69
C ALA A 185 -12.63 -9.03 19.34
N LYS A 186 -12.34 -7.77 18.99
CA LYS A 186 -12.74 -7.16 17.70
C LYS A 186 -12.07 -7.83 16.52
N ARG A 187 -10.78 -8.17 16.65
CA ARG A 187 -10.08 -8.97 15.63
C ARG A 187 -10.64 -10.38 15.52
N ALA A 188 -10.94 -11.04 16.63
CA ALA A 188 -11.53 -12.37 16.64
C ALA A 188 -12.92 -12.39 15.96
N ALA A 189 -13.75 -11.37 16.23
CA ALA A 189 -15.04 -11.19 15.58
C ALA A 189 -14.91 -10.94 14.07
N LEU A 190 -13.94 -10.13 13.65
CA LEU A 190 -13.61 -9.91 12.24
C LEU A 190 -13.22 -11.22 11.54
N ASP A 191 -12.29 -11.98 12.11
CA ASP A 191 -11.86 -13.27 11.56
C ASP A 191 -13.03 -14.25 11.46
N ARG A 192 -13.95 -14.24 12.44
CA ARG A 192 -15.12 -15.13 12.47
C ARG A 192 -16.14 -14.75 11.41
N ALA A 193 -16.50 -13.48 11.31
CA ALA A 193 -17.53 -13.00 10.40
C ALA A 193 -17.08 -13.05 8.93
N PHE A 194 -15.84 -12.67 8.63
CA PHE A 194 -15.35 -12.55 7.24
C PHE A 194 -14.72 -13.82 6.66
N ARG A 195 -14.73 -14.95 7.37
CA ARG A 195 -14.21 -16.23 6.86
C ARG A 195 -15.07 -16.92 5.81
N HIS A 196 -16.33 -16.52 5.67
CA HIS A 196 -17.30 -17.21 4.81
C HIS A 196 -17.02 -16.96 3.32
N ASN A 197 -17.63 -17.80 2.47
CA ASN A 197 -17.56 -17.68 1.01
C ASN A 197 -18.80 -16.99 0.41
N THR A 198 -19.72 -16.52 1.24
CA THR A 198 -20.92 -15.79 0.78
C THR A 198 -21.14 -14.56 1.65
N VAL A 199 -21.60 -13.46 1.03
CA VAL A 199 -21.83 -12.18 1.71
C VAL A 199 -22.96 -12.31 2.72
N GLU A 200 -23.97 -13.12 2.42
CA GLU A 200 -25.13 -13.37 3.29
C GLU A 200 -24.69 -13.92 4.65
N ARG A 201 -23.75 -14.88 4.67
CA ARG A 201 -23.24 -15.44 5.93
C ARG A 201 -22.40 -14.43 6.72
N ILE A 202 -21.67 -13.56 6.03
CA ILE A 202 -20.93 -12.45 6.67
C ILE A 202 -21.93 -11.51 7.34
N VAL A 203 -23.00 -11.13 6.63
CA VAL A 203 -24.07 -10.28 7.17
C VAL A 203 -24.75 -10.94 8.37
N THR A 204 -25.10 -12.22 8.30
CA THR A 204 -25.70 -12.94 9.44
C THR A 204 -24.80 -12.96 10.67
N ASP A 205 -23.49 -13.21 10.50
CA ASP A 205 -22.56 -13.18 11.64
C ASP A 205 -22.45 -11.75 12.23
N LEU A 206 -22.41 -10.70 11.38
CA LEU A 206 -22.37 -9.30 11.85
C LEU A 206 -23.67 -8.89 12.57
N GLU A 207 -24.84 -9.31 12.07
CA GLU A 207 -26.13 -9.11 12.74
C GLU A 207 -26.14 -9.78 14.13
N ALA A 208 -25.63 -11.00 14.23
CA ALA A 208 -25.52 -11.70 15.50
C ALA A 208 -24.59 -10.97 16.49
N TYR A 209 -23.43 -10.49 16.04
CA TYR A 209 -22.53 -9.68 16.88
C TYR A 209 -23.16 -8.34 17.29
N GLY A 210 -23.89 -7.68 16.39
CA GLY A 210 -24.58 -6.42 16.66
C GLY A 210 -25.78 -6.55 17.61
N ALA A 211 -26.44 -7.71 17.64
CA ALA A 211 -27.61 -7.94 18.50
C ALA A 211 -27.25 -8.57 19.85
N GLN A 212 -26.34 -9.55 19.86
CA GLN A 212 -26.10 -10.46 20.99
C GLN A 212 -24.65 -10.42 21.52
N GLY A 213 -23.78 -9.58 20.95
CA GLY A 213 -22.40 -9.44 21.42
C GLY A 213 -22.32 -8.91 22.86
N GLU A 214 -21.57 -9.62 23.71
CA GLU A 214 -21.32 -9.21 25.11
C GLU A 214 -20.36 -8.01 25.20
N ASP A 215 -19.44 -7.88 24.24
CA ASP A 215 -18.47 -6.79 24.16
C ASP A 215 -19.06 -5.58 23.42
N ALA A 216 -19.12 -4.44 24.11
CA ALA A 216 -19.70 -3.21 23.58
C ALA A 216 -18.95 -2.66 22.35
N GLU A 217 -17.62 -2.78 22.30
CA GLU A 217 -16.84 -2.33 21.14
C GLU A 217 -17.07 -3.23 19.94
N VAL A 218 -17.16 -4.55 20.15
CA VAL A 218 -17.46 -5.51 19.08
C VAL A 218 -18.87 -5.25 18.53
N LYS A 219 -19.84 -5.03 19.41
CA LYS A 219 -21.23 -4.73 19.04
C LYS A 219 -21.33 -3.46 18.20
N GLN A 220 -20.65 -2.39 18.64
CA GLN A 220 -20.62 -1.12 17.91
C GLN A 220 -19.96 -1.28 16.54
N TRP A 221 -18.76 -1.88 16.50
CA TRP A 221 -18.04 -2.15 15.25
C TRP A 221 -18.86 -2.98 14.26
N ALA A 222 -19.51 -4.06 14.73
CA ALA A 222 -20.31 -4.93 13.88
C ALA A 222 -21.52 -4.18 13.31
N SER A 223 -22.19 -3.36 14.12
CA SER A 223 -23.34 -2.53 13.71
C SER A 223 -22.93 -1.48 12.68
N ASP A 224 -21.81 -0.77 12.91
CA ASP A 224 -21.29 0.23 11.98
C ASP A 224 -20.85 -0.41 10.65
N THR A 225 -20.18 -1.57 10.73
CA THR A 225 -19.77 -2.33 9.55
C THR A 225 -20.98 -2.80 8.75
N LEU A 226 -22.03 -3.30 9.41
CA LEU A 226 -23.26 -3.74 8.78
C LEU A 226 -23.98 -2.57 8.09
N ALA A 227 -24.09 -1.42 8.76
CA ALA A 227 -24.65 -0.20 8.18
C ALA A 227 -23.88 0.23 6.92
N LEU A 228 -22.55 0.17 6.95
CA LEU A 228 -21.72 0.45 5.78
C LEU A 228 -21.97 -0.52 4.63
N LEU A 229 -22.06 -1.83 4.91
CA LEU A 229 -22.34 -2.85 3.89
C LEU A 229 -23.72 -2.63 3.25
N HIS A 230 -24.74 -2.25 4.01
CA HIS A 230 -26.08 -1.97 3.48
C HIS A 230 -26.16 -0.78 2.52
N LEU A 231 -25.22 0.16 2.63
CA LEU A 231 -25.10 1.29 1.70
C LEU A 231 -24.43 0.92 0.37
N ARG A 232 -23.75 -0.24 0.28
CA ARG A 232 -23.02 -0.66 -0.93
C ARG A 232 -23.90 -1.45 -1.90
N SER A 233 -23.47 -1.49 -3.18
CA SER A 233 -24.08 -2.33 -4.20
C SER A 233 -23.99 -3.81 -3.80
N PRO A 234 -25.12 -4.53 -3.70
CA PRO A 234 -25.13 -5.96 -3.42
C PRO A 234 -24.33 -6.77 -4.45
N THR A 235 -24.42 -6.38 -5.72
CA THR A 235 -23.64 -6.99 -6.81
C THR A 235 -22.14 -6.84 -6.56
N SER A 236 -21.70 -5.62 -6.26
CA SER A 236 -20.28 -5.31 -6.01
C SER A 236 -19.74 -6.04 -4.78
N LEU A 237 -20.54 -6.20 -3.72
CA LEU A 237 -20.15 -6.97 -2.55
C LEU A 237 -19.85 -8.45 -2.89
N LYS A 238 -20.73 -9.10 -3.68
CA LYS A 238 -20.53 -10.49 -4.08
C LYS A 238 -19.36 -10.65 -5.05
N VAL A 239 -19.25 -9.77 -6.05
CA VAL A 239 -18.13 -9.79 -7.00
C VAL A 239 -16.79 -9.56 -6.29
N SER A 240 -16.72 -8.61 -5.35
CA SER A 240 -15.50 -8.33 -4.57
C SER A 240 -15.10 -9.53 -3.71
N LEU A 241 -16.07 -10.16 -3.03
CA LEU A 241 -15.81 -11.35 -2.22
C LEU A 241 -15.25 -12.49 -3.08
N GLU A 242 -15.90 -12.78 -4.22
CA GLU A 242 -15.46 -13.81 -5.16
C GLU A 242 -14.04 -13.52 -5.69
N ALA A 243 -13.76 -12.28 -6.09
CA ALA A 243 -12.44 -11.85 -6.55
C ALA A 243 -11.36 -12.08 -5.49
N ILE A 244 -11.60 -11.68 -4.23
CA ILE A 244 -10.65 -11.91 -3.12
C ILE A 244 -10.40 -13.41 -2.91
N ARG A 245 -11.44 -14.24 -2.98
CA ARG A 245 -11.32 -15.69 -2.77
C ARG A 245 -10.55 -16.38 -3.90
N ARG A 246 -10.73 -15.94 -5.15
CA ARG A 246 -9.95 -16.42 -6.30
C ARG A 246 -8.50 -15.93 -6.24
N GLY A 247 -8.32 -14.63 -5.97
CA GLY A 247 -7.03 -13.96 -5.88
C GLY A 247 -6.06 -14.60 -4.88
N LYS A 248 -6.57 -15.19 -3.78
CA LYS A 248 -5.74 -15.92 -2.80
C LYS A 248 -4.88 -17.03 -3.44
N ARG A 249 -5.30 -17.61 -4.56
CA ARG A 249 -4.59 -18.71 -5.25
C ARG A 249 -3.92 -18.28 -6.56
N GLN A 250 -3.93 -16.99 -6.86
CA GLN A 250 -3.41 -16.43 -8.10
C GLN A 250 -2.06 -15.76 -7.88
N THR A 251 -1.25 -15.74 -8.92
CA THR A 251 -0.11 -14.83 -9.03
C THR A 251 -0.58 -13.38 -9.17
N LEU A 252 0.32 -12.42 -8.96
CA LEU A 252 0.02 -10.99 -9.15
C LEU A 252 -0.55 -10.71 -10.56
N PHE A 253 0.05 -11.31 -11.60
CA PHE A 253 -0.37 -11.10 -12.98
C PHE A 253 -1.77 -11.66 -13.25
N GLU A 254 -2.06 -12.87 -12.77
CA GLU A 254 -3.39 -13.47 -12.89
C GLU A 254 -4.45 -12.65 -12.14
N ALA A 255 -4.11 -12.12 -10.97
CA ALA A 255 -5.00 -11.25 -10.20
C ALA A 255 -5.26 -9.92 -10.94
N LEU A 256 -4.23 -9.27 -11.49
CA LEU A 256 -4.40 -8.04 -12.29
C LEU A 256 -5.22 -8.29 -13.56
N GLU A 257 -5.03 -9.42 -14.24
CA GLU A 257 -5.85 -9.79 -15.40
C GLU A 257 -7.31 -10.04 -15.00
N MET A 258 -7.55 -10.69 -13.86
CA MET A 258 -8.90 -10.88 -13.32
C MET A 258 -9.55 -9.53 -12.99
N GLU A 259 -8.84 -8.62 -12.32
CA GLU A 259 -9.35 -7.28 -11.99
C GLU A 259 -9.66 -6.45 -13.24
N LEU A 260 -8.82 -6.52 -14.27
CA LEU A 260 -9.06 -5.84 -15.55
C LEU A 260 -10.32 -6.38 -16.25
N LYS A 261 -10.55 -7.69 -16.20
CA LYS A 261 -11.77 -8.32 -16.72
C LYS A 261 -13.01 -7.88 -15.95
N ILE A 262 -12.94 -7.84 -14.62
CA ILE A 262 -14.04 -7.34 -13.76
C ILE A 262 -14.36 -5.89 -14.11
N ALA A 263 -13.34 -5.02 -14.19
CA ALA A 263 -13.51 -3.62 -14.57
C ALA A 263 -14.15 -3.48 -15.96
N THR A 264 -13.68 -4.27 -16.93
CA THR A 264 -14.23 -4.31 -18.29
C THR A 264 -15.71 -4.71 -18.28
N ALA A 265 -16.07 -5.74 -17.53
CA ALA A 265 -17.45 -6.19 -17.40
C ALA A 265 -18.36 -5.08 -16.84
N PHE A 266 -17.91 -4.36 -15.81
CA PHE A 266 -18.64 -3.19 -15.29
C PHE A 266 -18.81 -2.10 -16.33
N CYS A 267 -17.75 -1.74 -17.06
CA CYS A 267 -17.82 -0.73 -18.12
C CYS A 267 -18.74 -1.15 -19.28
N ARG A 268 -18.86 -2.45 -19.55
CA ARG A 268 -19.73 -3.02 -20.59
C ARG A 268 -21.16 -3.32 -20.10
N GLY A 269 -21.51 -2.92 -18.88
CA GLY A 269 -22.88 -3.00 -18.38
C GLY A 269 -23.29 -4.36 -17.82
N ALA A 270 -22.34 -5.20 -17.36
CA ALA A 270 -22.66 -6.44 -16.64
C ALA A 270 -23.55 -6.20 -15.40
N SER A 271 -23.43 -4.98 -14.84
CA SER A 271 -24.30 -4.43 -13.81
C SER A 271 -24.54 -2.93 -14.06
N PRO A 272 -25.75 -2.40 -13.83
CA PRO A 272 -26.02 -0.97 -13.91
C PRO A 272 -25.40 -0.18 -12.73
N ASP A 273 -25.01 -0.87 -11.65
CA ASP A 273 -24.60 -0.25 -10.38
C ASP A 273 -23.38 0.66 -10.52
N PHE A 274 -22.47 0.38 -11.45
CA PHE A 274 -21.30 1.23 -11.66
C PHE A 274 -21.70 2.67 -12.02
N LEU A 275 -22.57 2.83 -13.03
CA LEU A 275 -23.05 4.14 -13.46
C LEU A 275 -23.93 4.80 -12.39
N THR A 276 -24.81 4.03 -11.74
CA THR A 276 -25.63 4.51 -10.63
C THR A 276 -24.77 5.06 -9.49
N GLY A 277 -23.71 4.35 -9.11
CA GLY A 277 -22.80 4.73 -8.05
C GLY A 277 -21.99 5.99 -8.41
N VAL A 278 -21.44 6.05 -9.62
CA VAL A 278 -20.71 7.23 -10.11
C VAL A 278 -21.61 8.47 -10.10
N LYS A 279 -22.85 8.35 -10.62
CA LYS A 279 -23.82 9.46 -10.58
C LYS A 279 -24.14 9.88 -9.15
N ALA A 280 -24.40 8.92 -8.27
CA ALA A 280 -24.76 9.21 -6.88
C ALA A 280 -23.65 9.92 -6.10
N VAL A 281 -22.40 9.48 -6.25
CA VAL A 281 -21.27 10.00 -5.46
C VAL A 281 -20.67 11.26 -6.08
N LEU A 282 -20.45 11.27 -7.40
CA LEU A 282 -19.67 12.34 -8.05
C LEU A 282 -20.53 13.44 -8.64
N VAL A 283 -21.72 13.09 -9.15
CA VAL A 283 -22.60 14.06 -9.82
C VAL A 283 -23.56 14.67 -8.80
N SER A 284 -24.35 13.84 -8.10
CA SER A 284 -25.33 14.34 -7.13
C SER A 284 -24.78 14.54 -5.73
N LYS A 285 -23.59 13.98 -5.42
CA LYS A 285 -22.96 14.03 -4.08
C LYS A 285 -23.92 13.58 -2.97
N SER A 286 -24.76 12.60 -3.27
CA SER A 286 -25.73 12.06 -2.33
C SER A 286 -25.04 11.23 -1.25
N LYS A 287 -25.52 11.37 0.00
CA LYS A 287 -25.13 10.51 1.12
C LYS A 287 -26.09 9.33 1.32
N GLU A 288 -27.18 9.29 0.56
CA GLU A 288 -28.20 8.25 0.66
C GLU A 288 -27.79 7.01 -0.13
N LYS A 289 -28.39 5.86 0.22
CA LYS A 289 -28.18 4.61 -0.49
C LYS A 289 -28.64 4.78 -1.95
N PRO A 290 -27.75 4.62 -2.95
CA PRO A 290 -28.16 4.66 -4.34
C PRO A 290 -29.13 3.53 -4.68
N GLU A 291 -29.97 3.74 -5.69
CA GLU A 291 -30.93 2.74 -6.17
C GLU A 291 -30.21 1.62 -6.95
N TRP A 292 -29.56 0.73 -6.19
CA TRP A 292 -28.86 -0.44 -6.75
C TRP A 292 -29.83 -1.41 -7.40
N SER A 293 -29.38 -2.06 -8.48
CA SER A 293 -30.15 -3.06 -9.21
C SER A 293 -29.29 -4.28 -9.53
N PRO A 294 -29.49 -5.41 -8.82
CA PRO A 294 -30.51 -5.64 -7.79
C PRO A 294 -30.26 -4.89 -6.46
N GLY A 295 -31.35 -4.53 -5.76
CA GLY A 295 -31.31 -3.73 -4.53
C GLY A 295 -31.02 -4.49 -3.23
N SER A 296 -31.08 -5.83 -3.28
CA SER A 296 -30.85 -6.73 -2.14
C SER A 296 -29.86 -7.84 -2.48
N LEU A 297 -29.21 -8.41 -1.45
CA LEU A 297 -28.28 -9.53 -1.62
C LEU A 297 -28.95 -10.80 -2.17
N LYS A 298 -30.20 -11.05 -1.78
CA LYS A 298 -30.96 -12.24 -2.19
C LYS A 298 -31.24 -12.26 -3.69
N ASP A 299 -31.40 -11.08 -4.28
CA ASP A 299 -31.73 -10.92 -5.69
C ASP A 299 -30.49 -10.99 -6.61
N VAL A 300 -29.27 -10.95 -6.04
CA VAL A 300 -28.04 -11.16 -6.80
C VAL A 300 -27.80 -12.65 -6.97
N THR A 301 -28.26 -13.20 -8.10
CA THR A 301 -28.14 -14.62 -8.41
C THR A 301 -26.71 -15.02 -8.83
N PRO A 302 -26.34 -16.31 -8.78
CA PRO A 302 -25.06 -16.80 -9.29
C PRO A 302 -24.80 -16.42 -10.76
N GLU A 303 -25.85 -16.33 -11.58
CA GLU A 303 -25.78 -15.93 -12.98
C GLU A 303 -25.43 -14.44 -13.15
N ILE A 304 -25.77 -13.59 -12.18
CA ILE A 304 -25.32 -12.19 -12.20
C ILE A 304 -23.82 -12.12 -11.90
N VAL A 305 -23.36 -12.90 -10.91
CA VAL A 305 -21.93 -12.94 -10.55
C VAL A 305 -21.10 -13.58 -11.67
N SER A 306 -21.60 -14.61 -12.35
CA SER A 306 -20.86 -15.29 -13.43
C SER A 306 -20.54 -14.37 -14.61
N ARG A 307 -21.31 -13.30 -14.84
CA ARG A 307 -21.02 -12.28 -15.87
C ARG A 307 -19.62 -11.69 -15.77
N PHE A 308 -19.05 -11.63 -14.57
CA PHE A 308 -17.75 -11.02 -14.29
C PHE A 308 -16.58 -12.01 -14.38
N PHE A 309 -16.86 -13.31 -14.37
CA PHE A 309 -15.87 -14.35 -14.12
C PHE A 309 -15.89 -15.50 -15.12
N ASP A 310 -17.01 -15.75 -15.78
CA ASP A 310 -17.16 -16.79 -16.79
C ASP A 310 -16.48 -16.34 -18.09
N PRO A 311 -15.46 -17.05 -18.59
CA PRO A 311 -14.80 -16.72 -19.86
C PRO A 311 -15.74 -16.64 -21.07
N GLN A 312 -16.91 -17.29 -21.02
CA GLN A 312 -17.93 -17.24 -22.09
C GLN A 312 -18.90 -16.06 -21.93
N SER A 313 -18.75 -15.26 -20.88
CA SER A 313 -19.58 -14.08 -20.66
C SER A 313 -19.44 -13.08 -21.81
N PRO A 314 -20.55 -12.58 -22.39
CA PRO A 314 -20.49 -11.57 -23.44
C PRO A 314 -19.91 -10.23 -22.95
N TYR A 315 -19.90 -10.01 -21.63
CA TYR A 315 -19.31 -8.82 -21.00
C TYR A 315 -17.78 -8.90 -20.88
N LEU A 316 -17.20 -10.09 -21.09
CA LEU A 316 -15.75 -10.30 -21.12
C LEU A 316 -15.21 -10.45 -22.54
N ALA A 317 -16.10 -10.45 -23.55
CA ALA A 317 -15.70 -10.45 -24.96
C ALA A 317 -14.78 -9.26 -25.24
N ASP A 318 -13.64 -9.55 -25.87
CA ASP A 318 -12.60 -8.58 -26.23
C ASP A 318 -12.01 -7.80 -25.05
N ALA A 319 -12.06 -8.35 -23.83
CA ALA A 319 -11.40 -7.73 -22.69
C ALA A 319 -9.90 -7.53 -22.99
N PRO A 320 -9.36 -6.32 -22.75
CA PRO A 320 -7.95 -6.05 -22.99
C PRO A 320 -7.09 -7.01 -22.16
N LYS A 321 -5.99 -7.46 -22.75
CA LYS A 321 -5.00 -8.28 -22.06
C LYS A 321 -3.88 -7.39 -21.58
N LEU A 322 -3.38 -7.68 -20.38
CA LEU A 322 -2.17 -7.03 -19.89
C LEU A 322 -0.97 -7.65 -20.59
N ASP A 323 -0.35 -6.90 -21.49
CA ASP A 323 0.85 -7.31 -22.19
C ASP A 323 2.07 -6.92 -21.34
N PHE A 324 2.61 -7.91 -20.62
CA PHE A 324 3.85 -7.77 -19.86
C PHE A 324 4.90 -8.66 -20.53
N PRO A 325 6.12 -8.14 -20.77
CA PRO A 325 7.25 -8.95 -21.24
C PRO A 325 7.44 -10.23 -20.41
N GLU A 326 7.82 -11.33 -21.06
CA GLU A 326 7.98 -12.64 -20.40
C GLU A 326 8.98 -12.60 -19.24
N GLU A 327 10.03 -11.77 -19.35
CA GLU A 327 10.99 -11.56 -18.27
C GLU A 327 10.32 -10.96 -17.03
N GLN A 328 9.37 -10.03 -17.20
CA GLN A 328 8.64 -9.44 -16.09
C GLN A 328 7.65 -10.43 -15.48
N ARG A 329 7.00 -11.27 -16.30
CA ARG A 329 6.06 -12.30 -15.84
C ARG A 329 6.75 -13.40 -15.03
N SER A 330 7.96 -13.77 -15.43
CA SER A 330 8.76 -14.81 -14.78
C SER A 330 9.65 -14.27 -13.64
N ALA A 331 9.77 -12.95 -13.50
CA ALA A 331 10.57 -12.32 -12.45
C ALA A 331 10.09 -12.75 -11.07
N LYS A 332 10.99 -13.34 -10.28
CA LYS A 332 10.73 -13.66 -8.88
C LYS A 332 10.69 -12.36 -8.08
N LEU A 333 9.49 -11.87 -7.82
CA LEU A 333 9.29 -10.74 -6.92
C LEU A 333 9.78 -11.11 -5.52
N GLY A 334 10.66 -10.29 -4.95
CA GLY A 334 11.03 -10.41 -3.54
C GLY A 334 9.79 -10.21 -2.67
N ASN A 335 9.75 -10.87 -1.51
CA ASN A 335 8.68 -10.64 -0.53
C ASN A 335 9.00 -9.39 0.30
N PRO A 336 8.33 -8.24 0.10
CA PRO A 336 8.59 -7.04 0.90
C PRO A 336 8.13 -7.20 2.36
N LEU A 337 7.21 -8.13 2.66
CA LEU A 337 6.68 -8.35 4.00
C LEU A 337 7.72 -8.91 4.98
N LYS A 338 8.87 -9.40 4.48
CA LYS A 338 9.99 -9.78 5.34
C LYS A 338 10.56 -8.60 6.14
N TYR A 339 10.36 -7.39 5.65
CA TYR A 339 10.75 -6.12 6.29
C TYR A 339 9.61 -5.50 7.11
N ALA A 340 8.40 -6.09 7.07
CA ALA A 340 7.25 -5.66 7.86
C ALA A 340 7.21 -6.40 9.21
N LEU A 341 6.22 -6.02 10.03
CA LEU A 341 5.87 -6.80 11.23
C LEU A 341 5.49 -8.25 10.85
N PRO A 342 5.82 -9.23 11.71
CA PRO A 342 5.57 -10.64 11.41
C PRO A 342 4.08 -10.91 11.23
N THR A 343 3.76 -11.68 10.21
CA THR A 343 2.40 -12.13 9.93
C THR A 343 1.95 -13.16 10.96
N GLU A 344 0.63 -13.31 11.10
CA GLU A 344 0.07 -14.35 11.98
C GLU A 344 0.47 -15.76 11.54
N GLU A 345 0.62 -15.99 10.24
CA GLU A 345 1.07 -17.27 9.68
C GLU A 345 2.54 -17.56 10.01
N GLU A 346 3.43 -16.56 9.90
CA GLU A 346 4.82 -16.70 10.34
C GLU A 346 4.89 -17.03 11.83
N ILE A 347 4.13 -16.31 12.67
CA ILE A 347 4.08 -16.57 14.12
C ILE A 347 3.55 -17.99 14.40
N ALA A 348 2.47 -18.39 13.73
CA ALA A 348 1.93 -19.74 13.84
C ALA A 348 2.98 -20.80 13.44
N SER A 349 3.72 -20.58 12.35
CA SER A 349 4.72 -21.54 11.87
C SER A 349 5.88 -21.72 12.87
N VAL A 350 6.27 -20.66 13.57
CA VAL A 350 7.28 -20.74 14.64
C VAL A 350 6.73 -21.50 15.84
N VAL A 351 5.50 -21.20 16.27
CA VAL A 351 4.84 -21.86 17.42
C VAL A 351 4.57 -23.35 17.15
N ILE A 352 4.13 -23.69 15.93
CA ILE A 352 3.80 -25.07 15.53
C ILE A 352 5.06 -25.91 15.25
N GLY A 353 6.21 -25.26 15.04
CA GLY A 353 7.47 -25.93 14.76
C GLY A 353 7.72 -26.22 13.27
N SER A 354 6.91 -25.67 12.36
CA SER A 354 7.05 -25.87 10.91
C SER A 354 7.94 -24.82 10.22
N HIS A 355 8.37 -23.78 10.95
CA HIS A 355 9.30 -22.77 10.45
C HIS A 355 10.75 -23.27 10.53
N GLY A 356 11.62 -22.88 9.59
CA GLY A 356 13.06 -23.24 9.64
C GLY A 356 13.80 -22.67 10.86
N ALA A 357 13.23 -21.68 11.53
CA ALA A 357 13.73 -21.15 12.80
C ALA A 357 13.23 -21.94 14.03
N ALA A 358 12.33 -22.92 13.88
CA ALA A 358 11.84 -23.78 14.95
C ALA A 358 12.99 -24.64 15.51
N GLY A 359 13.16 -24.63 16.84
CA GLY A 359 14.25 -25.37 17.51
C GLY A 359 13.98 -26.87 17.68
N GLY A 360 13.43 -27.55 16.65
CA GLY A 360 12.99 -28.93 16.71
C GLY A 360 11.54 -29.13 17.22
N ASN A 361 11.15 -30.40 17.48
CA ASN A 361 9.79 -30.83 17.87
C ASN A 361 9.35 -30.44 19.30
N LEU A 362 10.07 -29.54 19.98
CA LEU A 362 9.75 -29.09 21.33
C LEU A 362 8.89 -27.83 21.25
N GLY A 363 7.83 -27.75 22.07
CA GLY A 363 7.01 -26.55 22.19
C GLY A 363 7.87 -25.33 22.58
N LEU A 364 7.42 -24.13 22.23
CA LEU A 364 8.13 -22.88 22.57
C LEU A 364 7.37 -22.09 23.64
N ARG A 365 8.13 -21.43 24.52
CA ARG A 365 7.62 -20.45 25.47
C ARG A 365 7.38 -19.11 24.78
N PHE A 366 6.57 -18.26 25.41
CA PHE A 366 6.26 -16.95 24.87
C PHE A 366 7.52 -16.07 24.70
N GLU A 367 8.41 -16.08 25.68
CA GLU A 367 9.67 -15.32 25.66
C GLU A 367 10.59 -15.80 24.54
N GLU A 368 10.59 -17.09 24.24
CA GLU A 368 11.38 -17.68 23.15
C GLU A 368 10.85 -17.27 21.78
N VAL A 369 9.53 -17.25 21.60
CA VAL A 369 8.89 -16.77 20.36
C VAL A 369 9.18 -15.29 20.15
N LEU A 370 9.07 -14.47 21.21
CA LEU A 370 9.41 -13.05 21.15
C LEU A 370 10.88 -12.82 20.78
N ALA A 371 11.82 -13.51 21.44
CA ALA A 371 13.24 -13.38 21.16
C ALA A 371 13.57 -13.73 19.71
N ARG A 372 12.95 -14.78 19.17
CA ARG A 372 13.13 -15.19 17.77
C ARG A 372 12.65 -14.13 16.79
N PHE A 373 11.47 -13.55 17.00
CA PHE A 373 10.98 -12.51 16.09
C PHE A 373 11.74 -11.19 16.24
N ALA A 374 12.22 -10.86 17.43
CA ALA A 374 13.12 -9.73 17.62
C ALA A 374 14.41 -9.91 16.82
N GLU A 375 15.01 -11.11 16.82
CA GLU A 375 16.19 -11.42 16.01
C GLU A 375 15.87 -11.42 14.51
N LEU A 376 14.81 -12.13 14.08
CA LEU A 376 14.39 -12.23 12.68
C LEU A 376 14.01 -10.88 12.03
N ARG A 377 13.67 -9.89 12.85
CA ARG A 377 13.32 -8.53 12.40
C ARG A 377 14.32 -7.47 12.86
N GLY A 378 15.52 -7.86 13.30
CA GLY A 378 16.59 -6.92 13.65
C GLY A 378 16.22 -5.90 14.72
N GLY A 379 15.33 -6.25 15.66
CA GLY A 379 14.86 -5.35 16.71
C GLY A 379 13.79 -4.34 16.27
N LYS A 380 13.14 -4.53 15.11
CA LYS A 380 12.07 -3.67 14.60
C LYS A 380 11.01 -3.35 15.67
N LEU A 381 10.64 -2.07 15.73
CA LEU A 381 9.60 -1.55 16.62
C LEU A 381 8.23 -2.14 16.27
N GLY A 382 7.40 -2.43 17.28
CA GLY A 382 6.07 -3.02 17.10
C GLY A 382 6.07 -4.56 17.05
N VAL A 383 7.23 -5.22 16.92
CA VAL A 383 7.31 -6.69 16.88
C VAL A 383 6.79 -7.31 18.16
N LYS A 384 7.17 -6.74 19.31
CA LYS A 384 6.74 -7.24 20.62
C LYS A 384 5.23 -7.15 20.75
N GLU A 385 4.64 -6.00 20.46
CA GLU A 385 3.21 -5.72 20.52
C GLU A 385 2.45 -6.67 19.59
N LYS A 386 2.92 -6.80 18.34
CA LYS A 386 2.33 -7.68 17.33
C LYS A 386 2.30 -9.14 17.76
N VAL A 387 3.45 -9.67 18.19
CA VAL A 387 3.58 -11.08 18.61
C VAL A 387 2.75 -11.33 19.87
N THR A 388 2.77 -10.40 20.83
CA THR A 388 1.94 -10.48 22.05
C THR A 388 0.46 -10.56 21.72
N GLU A 389 -0.06 -9.68 20.86
CA GLU A 389 -1.47 -9.68 20.43
C GLU A 389 -1.86 -11.03 19.81
N VAL A 390 -1.06 -11.51 18.86
CA VAL A 390 -1.34 -12.74 18.14
C VAL A 390 -1.32 -13.94 19.07
N VAL A 391 -0.30 -14.05 19.94
CA VAL A 391 -0.18 -15.15 20.90
C VAL A 391 -1.37 -15.16 21.86
N ASN A 392 -1.73 -14.00 22.44
CA ASN A 392 -2.87 -13.92 23.36
C ASN A 392 -4.19 -14.34 22.70
N ARG A 393 -4.39 -13.98 21.43
CA ARG A 393 -5.60 -14.35 20.69
C ARG A 393 -5.60 -15.82 20.26
N ARG A 394 -4.47 -16.32 19.76
CA ARG A 394 -4.38 -17.59 19.02
C ARG A 394 -3.78 -18.75 19.78
N CYS A 395 -3.11 -18.53 20.89
CA CYS A 395 -2.46 -19.59 21.66
C CYS A 395 -3.18 -19.86 22.98
N GLU A 396 -3.02 -21.09 23.46
CA GLU A 396 -3.33 -21.53 24.82
C GLU A 396 -2.04 -21.99 25.48
N LEU A 397 -1.97 -21.86 26.80
CA LEU A 397 -0.89 -22.43 27.60
C LEU A 397 -1.27 -23.87 27.92
N THR A 398 -0.43 -24.81 27.50
CA THR A 398 -0.57 -26.22 27.89
C THR A 398 0.41 -26.58 28.99
N ASP A 399 -0.12 -27.19 30.05
CA ASP A 399 0.64 -27.71 31.18
C ASP A 399 1.29 -29.06 30.83
N ASN A 400 2.43 -29.35 31.47
CA ASN A 400 2.95 -30.71 31.50
C ASN A 400 2.36 -31.46 32.71
N ALA A 401 2.60 -32.77 32.81
CA ALA A 401 2.07 -33.61 33.90
C ALA A 401 2.55 -33.19 35.31
N ASP A 402 3.49 -32.24 35.42
CA ASP A 402 4.17 -31.85 36.65
C ASP A 402 3.71 -30.48 37.21
N GLY A 403 2.73 -29.82 36.59
CA GLY A 403 2.08 -28.61 37.15
C GLY A 403 2.92 -27.33 37.12
N ASN A 404 4.02 -27.32 36.36
CA ASN A 404 4.79 -26.13 36.03
C ASN A 404 4.60 -25.86 34.52
N PHE A 405 3.90 -24.78 34.16
CA PHE A 405 3.63 -24.34 32.76
C PHE A 405 4.90 -24.36 31.84
N VAL A 406 4.88 -24.20 30.50
CA VAL A 406 4.69 -22.89 29.81
C VAL A 406 4.81 -23.02 28.26
N TRP A 407 4.31 -24.07 27.59
CA TRP A 407 4.43 -24.12 26.11
C TRP A 407 3.20 -23.52 25.41
N LEU A 408 3.44 -22.72 24.38
CA LEU A 408 2.37 -22.19 23.54
C LEU A 408 1.83 -23.30 22.62
N LYS A 409 0.51 -23.48 22.65
CA LYS A 409 -0.21 -24.31 21.68
C LYS A 409 -1.17 -23.46 20.88
N TRP A 410 -1.09 -23.55 19.56
CA TRP A 410 -1.98 -22.83 18.66
C TRP A 410 -3.41 -23.43 18.69
N LYS A 411 -4.43 -22.61 19.00
CA LYS A 411 -5.84 -23.03 19.23
C LYS A 411 -6.45 -23.76 18.04
N HIS A 412 -6.22 -23.27 16.83
CA HIS A 412 -6.75 -23.82 15.58
C HIS A 412 -5.72 -23.69 14.48
N LEU A 413 -5.25 -24.81 13.92
CA LEU A 413 -4.26 -24.78 12.84
C LEU A 413 -4.70 -23.80 11.73
N PRO A 414 -3.81 -22.94 11.23
CA PRO A 414 -4.10 -22.10 10.07
C PRO A 414 -4.57 -23.00 8.92
N LYS A 415 -5.68 -22.64 8.27
CA LYS A 415 -6.24 -23.37 7.11
C LYS A 415 -5.74 -22.82 5.78
#